data_AF-A0A967AUU5-F1
#
_entry.id   AF-A0A967AUU5-F1
#
_cell.length_a   1.000
_cell.length_b   1.000
_cell.length_c   1.000
_cell.angle_alpha   90.00
_cell.angle_beta   90.00
_cell.angle_gamma   90.00
#
_symmetry.space_group_name_H-M   'P 1'
#
loop_
_entity.id
_entity.type
_entity.pdbx_description
1 polymer ?
#
loop_
_entity_poly.entity_id
_entity_poly.type
_entity_poly.pdbx_seq_one_letter_code
_entity_poly.pdbx_strand_id
1 'polypeptide(L)'
;MVRKTLEILVENANRGDKKSLERVIVGIKDMVYNLSLRMLLFPEDAEDATQEILVKIVTHLSMFRNQSKFKTWVYRIATNYLLTIKGKKNREFAMDFEAYGKLIDTGHSETIAYTQNKGEQRLLEEEVKISCTHGMLQCLNESGRLVYILGEILEFNSIEGGEILGITPENFRKQLSRARSKLRNFLQSKCGLANADNPCRCHRKIDHLISEKLVLPEKLRFAYQKKRSLDLMKTIDTLERSAAIFRSTPQFATPENVVRKIRETIHLL
;
A
#
# COMPACT_ATOMS: atom_id res chain seq x y z
N MET A 1 -16.80 -2.45 28.74
CA MET A 1 -16.06 -3.64 28.24
C MET A 1 -14.61 -3.24 28.03
N VAL A 2 -13.68 -3.74 28.84
CA VAL A 2 -12.26 -3.31 28.80
C VAL A 2 -11.63 -3.70 27.46
N ARG A 3 -11.09 -2.71 26.74
CA ARG A 3 -10.39 -2.92 25.47
C ARG A 3 -9.05 -3.60 25.76
N LYS A 4 -9.02 -4.95 25.73
CA LYS A 4 -7.78 -5.72 25.88
C LYS A 4 -6.74 -5.24 24.84
N THR A 5 -5.50 -5.03 25.27
CA THR A 5 -4.37 -4.73 24.40
C THR A 5 -4.06 -5.91 23.47
N LEU A 6 -3.43 -5.65 22.34
CA LEU A 6 -3.17 -6.67 21.32
C LEU A 6 -2.26 -7.78 21.86
N GLU A 7 -1.33 -7.41 22.73
CA GLU A 7 -0.39 -8.31 23.41
C GLU A 7 -1.13 -9.34 24.28
N ILE A 8 -2.15 -8.92 25.05
CA ILE A 8 -2.97 -9.83 25.86
C ILE A 8 -3.77 -10.79 24.97
N LEU A 9 -4.24 -10.31 23.81
CA LEU A 9 -4.96 -11.17 22.87
C LEU A 9 -4.02 -12.22 22.26
N VAL A 10 -2.78 -11.86 21.94
CA VAL A 10 -1.76 -12.79 21.44
C VAL A 10 -1.43 -13.86 22.49
N GLU A 11 -1.26 -13.47 23.75
CA GLU A 11 -0.99 -14.43 24.82
C GLU A 11 -2.13 -15.43 25.01
N ASN A 12 -3.39 -14.96 25.04
CA ASN A 12 -4.54 -15.85 25.17
C ASN A 12 -4.71 -16.75 23.93
N ALA A 13 -4.46 -16.20 22.73
CA ALA A 13 -4.50 -16.98 21.49
C ALA A 13 -3.47 -18.13 21.51
N ASN A 14 -2.26 -17.88 22.02
CA ASN A 14 -1.23 -18.92 22.20
C ASN A 14 -1.62 -20.00 23.23
N ARG A 15 -2.56 -19.70 24.13
CA ARG A 15 -3.16 -20.68 25.07
C ARG A 15 -4.40 -21.39 24.50
N GLY A 16 -4.71 -21.19 23.21
CA GLY A 16 -5.83 -21.83 22.52
C GLY A 16 -7.15 -21.05 22.53
N ASP A 17 -7.18 -19.79 23.00
CA ASP A 17 -8.38 -18.96 22.94
C ASP A 17 -8.64 -18.48 21.49
N LYS A 18 -9.53 -19.22 20.80
CA LYS A 18 -9.95 -18.92 19.42
C LYS A 18 -10.55 -17.51 19.27
N LYS A 19 -11.28 -17.00 20.27
CA LYS A 19 -11.86 -15.63 20.21
C LYS A 19 -10.76 -14.58 20.29
N SER A 20 -9.73 -14.83 21.08
CA SER A 20 -8.56 -13.94 21.12
C SER A 20 -7.78 -13.98 19.81
N LEU A 21 -7.59 -15.16 19.22
CA LEU A 21 -6.96 -15.31 17.90
C LEU A 21 -7.71 -14.53 16.80
N GLU A 22 -9.03 -14.68 16.72
CA GLU A 22 -9.87 -13.92 15.79
C GLU A 22 -9.69 -12.40 15.96
N ARG A 23 -9.65 -11.92 17.21
CA ARG A 23 -9.46 -10.49 17.50
C ARG A 23 -8.05 -10.02 17.13
N VAL A 24 -7.01 -10.84 17.29
CA VAL A 24 -5.67 -10.54 16.79
C VAL A 24 -5.70 -10.34 15.29
N ILE A 25 -6.29 -11.28 14.55
CA ILE A 25 -6.39 -11.22 13.08
C ILE A 25 -7.18 -9.99 12.62
N VAL A 26 -8.34 -9.72 13.22
CA VAL A 26 -9.12 -8.52 12.93
C VAL A 26 -8.32 -7.24 13.19
N GLY A 27 -7.45 -7.24 14.21
CA GLY A 27 -6.58 -6.11 14.54
C GLY A 27 -5.45 -5.84 13.56
N ILE A 28 -5.07 -6.82 12.73
CA ILE A 28 -3.91 -6.71 11.82
C ILE A 28 -4.26 -6.85 10.34
N LYS A 29 -5.46 -7.35 9.98
CA LYS A 29 -5.82 -7.65 8.59
C LYS A 29 -5.65 -6.45 7.65
N ASP A 30 -6.10 -5.27 8.06
CA ASP A 30 -6.07 -4.06 7.21
C ASP A 30 -4.63 -3.62 6.99
N MET A 31 -3.81 -3.74 8.04
CA MET A 31 -2.38 -3.43 8.00
C MET A 31 -1.64 -4.30 6.98
N VAL A 32 -1.91 -5.61 6.98
CA VAL A 32 -1.33 -6.56 6.02
C VAL A 32 -1.84 -6.26 4.61
N TYR A 33 -3.15 -6.04 4.45
CA TYR A 33 -3.76 -5.75 3.16
C TYR A 33 -3.19 -4.49 2.50
N ASN A 34 -3.06 -3.40 3.27
CA ASN A 34 -2.52 -2.15 2.75
C ASN A 34 -1.03 -2.26 2.37
N LEU A 35 -0.25 -3.10 3.05
CA LEU A 35 1.12 -3.38 2.63
C LEU A 35 1.13 -4.18 1.32
N SER A 36 0.34 -5.26 1.25
CA SER A 36 0.21 -6.10 0.05
C SER A 36 -0.24 -5.29 -1.16
N LEU A 37 -1.23 -4.40 -0.99
CA LEU A 37 -1.76 -3.56 -2.07
C LEU A 37 -0.71 -2.59 -2.62
N ARG A 38 0.05 -1.92 -1.74
CA ARG A 38 1.16 -1.04 -2.15
C ARG A 38 2.31 -1.82 -2.80
N MET A 39 2.49 -3.08 -2.43
CA MET A 39 3.50 -3.95 -3.02
C MET A 39 3.08 -4.52 -4.37
N LEU A 40 1.82 -4.88 -4.55
CA LEU A 40 1.34 -5.68 -5.68
C LEU A 40 0.47 -4.91 -6.68
N LEU A 41 0.08 -3.68 -6.36
CA LEU A 41 -0.77 -2.78 -7.17
C LEU A 41 -2.23 -3.27 -7.34
N PHE A 42 -2.45 -4.54 -7.66
CA PHE A 42 -3.79 -5.07 -7.94
C PHE A 42 -4.49 -5.59 -6.67
N PRO A 43 -5.77 -5.23 -6.43
CA PRO A 43 -6.54 -5.70 -5.28
C PRO A 43 -6.61 -7.22 -5.17
N GLU A 44 -6.81 -7.92 -6.28
CA GLU A 44 -6.94 -9.38 -6.31
C GLU A 44 -5.66 -10.08 -5.84
N ASP A 45 -4.49 -9.63 -6.34
CA ASP A 45 -3.19 -10.13 -5.87
C ASP A 45 -2.93 -9.79 -4.40
N ALA A 46 -3.36 -8.60 -3.97
CA ALA A 46 -3.23 -8.16 -2.59
C ALA A 46 -4.11 -8.96 -1.63
N GLU A 47 -5.33 -9.33 -2.05
CA GLU A 47 -6.24 -10.20 -1.30
C GLU A 47 -5.62 -11.58 -1.07
N ASP A 48 -5.14 -12.21 -2.15
CA ASP A 48 -4.49 -13.53 -2.09
C ASP A 48 -3.26 -13.50 -1.18
N ALA A 49 -2.38 -12.51 -1.38
CA ALA A 49 -1.19 -12.37 -0.54
C ALA A 49 -1.55 -12.12 0.94
N THR A 50 -2.60 -11.34 1.20
CA THR A 50 -3.05 -11.06 2.56
C THR A 50 -3.57 -12.31 3.25
N GLN A 51 -4.36 -13.12 2.55
CA GLN A 51 -4.84 -14.40 3.08
C GLN A 51 -3.65 -15.29 3.49
N GLU A 52 -2.69 -15.49 2.57
CA GLU A 52 -1.51 -16.32 2.80
C GLU A 52 -0.63 -15.81 3.95
N ILE A 53 -0.41 -14.51 4.03
CA ILE A 53 0.34 -13.88 5.13
C ILE A 53 -0.39 -14.09 6.46
N LEU A 54 -1.71 -13.92 6.52
CA LEU A 54 -2.47 -14.09 7.75
C LEU A 54 -2.48 -15.55 8.20
N VAL A 55 -2.57 -16.51 7.28
CA VAL A 55 -2.39 -17.94 7.60
C VAL A 55 -0.99 -18.21 8.17
N LYS A 56 0.07 -17.63 7.58
CA LYS A 56 1.43 -17.72 8.14
C LYS A 56 1.53 -17.13 9.54
N ILE A 57 0.87 -16.00 9.79
CA ILE A 57 0.84 -15.38 11.11
C ILE A 57 0.15 -16.28 12.14
N VAL A 58 -1.01 -16.85 11.81
CA VAL A 58 -1.72 -17.78 12.70
C VAL A 58 -0.85 -19.00 13.02
N THR A 59 -0.29 -19.64 11.98
CA THR A 59 0.51 -20.87 12.12
C THR A 59 1.83 -20.66 12.87
N HIS A 60 2.38 -19.43 12.87
CA HIS A 60 3.63 -19.09 13.55
C HIS A 60 3.42 -18.27 14.82
N LEU A 61 2.18 -18.04 15.27
CA LEU A 61 1.88 -17.13 16.38
C LEU A 61 2.58 -17.53 17.69
N SER A 62 2.73 -18.84 17.93
CA SER A 62 3.45 -19.40 19.08
C SER A 62 4.95 -19.07 19.08
N MET A 63 5.53 -18.71 17.93
CA MET A 63 6.92 -18.31 17.80
C MET A 63 7.15 -16.83 18.14
N PHE A 64 6.10 -16.05 18.37
CA PHE A 64 6.25 -14.66 18.81
C PHE A 64 6.65 -14.61 20.29
N ARG A 65 7.90 -14.20 20.57
CA ARG A 65 8.51 -14.21 21.92
C ARG A 65 8.57 -12.85 22.61
N ASN A 66 7.73 -11.87 22.22
CA ASN A 66 7.74 -10.50 22.77
C ASN A 66 9.11 -9.78 22.70
N GLN A 67 9.98 -10.15 21.76
CA GLN A 67 11.28 -9.51 21.56
C GLN A 67 11.19 -8.21 20.75
N SER A 68 10.03 -7.95 20.16
CA SER A 68 9.67 -6.68 19.52
C SER A 68 8.17 -6.44 19.61
N LYS A 69 7.70 -5.27 19.15
CA LYS A 69 6.27 -5.00 19.04
C LYS A 69 5.63 -6.03 18.11
N PHE A 70 4.44 -6.51 18.45
CA PHE A 70 3.75 -7.51 17.64
C PHE A 70 3.55 -7.08 16.18
N LYS A 71 3.27 -5.79 15.94
CA LYS A 71 3.18 -5.23 14.57
C LYS A 71 4.47 -5.38 13.78
N THR A 72 5.63 -5.17 14.41
CA THR A 72 6.95 -5.35 13.78
C THR A 72 7.13 -6.80 13.32
N TRP A 73 6.79 -7.75 14.19
CA TRP A 73 6.85 -9.18 13.87
C TRP A 73 5.88 -9.56 12.72
N VAL A 74 4.66 -9.03 12.72
CA VAL A 74 3.69 -9.22 11.62
C VAL A 74 4.24 -8.66 10.31
N TYR A 75 4.79 -7.44 10.33
CA TYR A 75 5.37 -6.86 9.13
C TYR A 75 6.55 -7.67 8.61
N ARG A 76 7.41 -8.22 9.48
CA ARG A 76 8.51 -9.11 9.08
C ARG A 76 8.02 -10.33 8.30
N ILE A 77 6.95 -10.97 8.76
CA ILE A 77 6.34 -12.10 8.03
C ILE A 77 5.79 -11.64 6.67
N ALA A 78 5.06 -10.52 6.67
CA ALA A 78 4.46 -9.97 5.46
C ALA A 78 5.52 -9.59 4.41
N THR A 79 6.58 -8.88 4.80
CA THR A 79 7.64 -8.44 3.88
C THR A 79 8.40 -9.61 3.29
N ASN A 80 8.72 -10.62 4.11
CA ASN A 80 9.40 -11.83 3.63
C ASN A 80 8.56 -12.58 2.59
N TYR A 81 7.25 -12.70 2.83
CA TYR A 81 6.34 -13.30 1.87
C TYR A 81 6.26 -12.50 0.56
N LEU A 82 6.07 -11.19 0.66
CA LEU A 82 5.89 -10.29 -0.50
C LEU A 82 7.15 -10.23 -1.39
N LEU A 83 8.35 -10.30 -0.80
CA LEU A 83 9.60 -10.44 -1.56
C LEU A 83 9.68 -11.78 -2.30
N THR A 84 9.14 -12.85 -1.71
CA THR A 84 9.21 -14.20 -2.29
C THR A 84 8.25 -14.37 -3.47
N ILE A 85 7.01 -13.89 -3.35
CA ILE A 85 5.99 -14.13 -4.38
C ILE A 85 6.16 -13.26 -5.62
N LYS A 86 6.73 -12.06 -5.48
CA LYS A 86 6.81 -11.10 -6.58
C LYS A 86 7.89 -11.47 -7.60
N GLY A 87 8.97 -12.11 -7.15
CA GLY A 87 9.95 -12.76 -8.02
C GLY A 87 9.35 -13.81 -8.97
N LYS A 88 8.14 -14.32 -8.69
CA LYS A 88 7.44 -15.34 -9.49
C LYS A 88 6.31 -14.80 -10.38
N LYS A 89 5.58 -13.75 -9.95
CA LYS A 89 4.29 -13.37 -10.58
C LYS A 89 4.28 -12.09 -11.42
N ASN A 90 5.28 -11.19 -11.34
CA ASN A 90 5.08 -9.81 -11.78
C ASN A 90 6.13 -9.24 -12.77
N ARG A 91 6.55 -10.05 -13.76
CA ARG A 91 7.43 -9.58 -14.85
C ARG A 91 6.69 -8.79 -15.94
N GLU A 92 5.36 -8.92 -16.06
CA GLU A 92 4.58 -8.32 -17.16
C GLU A 92 4.26 -6.83 -16.96
N PHE A 93 4.24 -6.33 -15.72
CA PHE A 93 3.98 -4.91 -15.40
C PHE A 93 5.19 -4.19 -14.78
N ALA A 94 6.41 -4.73 -14.98
CA ALA A 94 7.64 -4.10 -14.49
C ALA A 94 7.96 -2.84 -15.32
N MET A 95 7.27 -1.75 -15.01
CA MET A 95 7.49 -0.44 -15.61
C MET A 95 8.51 0.34 -14.78
N ASP A 96 9.63 0.71 -15.39
CA ASP A 96 10.60 1.60 -14.75
C ASP A 96 10.11 3.06 -14.77
N PHE A 97 10.92 3.95 -14.20
CA PHE A 97 10.58 5.38 -14.15
C PHE A 97 10.52 6.03 -15.54
N GLU A 98 11.28 5.54 -16.53
CA GLU A 98 11.26 6.13 -17.86
C GLU A 98 9.95 5.80 -18.58
N ALA A 99 9.58 4.52 -18.59
CA ALA A 99 8.35 4.05 -19.21
C ALA A 99 7.12 4.65 -18.51
N TYR A 100 7.12 4.75 -17.17
CA TYR A 100 6.03 5.40 -16.44
C TYR A 100 5.99 6.91 -16.69
N GLY A 101 7.14 7.54 -16.89
CA GLY A 101 7.24 8.93 -17.31
C GLY A 101 6.54 9.18 -18.64
N LYS A 102 6.79 8.34 -19.65
CA LYS A 102 6.13 8.42 -20.97
C LYS A 102 4.62 8.30 -20.85
N LEU A 103 4.12 7.37 -20.02
CA LEU A 103 2.69 7.24 -19.73
C LEU A 103 2.11 8.50 -19.08
N ILE A 104 2.85 9.19 -18.21
CA ILE A 104 2.38 10.45 -17.62
C ILE A 104 2.34 11.57 -18.66
N ASP A 105 3.38 11.69 -19.50
CA ASP A 105 3.55 12.79 -20.47
C ASP A 105 2.50 12.77 -21.62
N THR A 106 1.90 11.61 -21.91
CA THR A 106 0.93 11.44 -22.99
C THR A 106 -0.52 11.60 -22.52
N GLY A 107 -1.49 11.73 -23.43
CA GLY A 107 -2.91 11.57 -23.09
C GLY A 107 -3.45 12.59 -22.07
N HIS A 108 -2.96 13.82 -22.12
CA HIS A 108 -3.56 14.95 -21.39
C HIS A 108 -4.75 15.49 -22.18
N SER A 109 -5.96 15.36 -21.63
CA SER A 109 -7.19 15.92 -22.20
C SER A 109 -7.68 17.11 -21.39
N GLU A 110 -8.14 18.18 -22.04
CA GLU A 110 -8.75 19.33 -21.36
C GLU A 110 -10.18 19.04 -20.88
N THR A 111 -10.86 18.10 -21.53
CA THR A 111 -12.23 17.68 -21.21
C THR A 111 -12.28 16.21 -20.85
N ILE A 112 -13.17 15.83 -19.93
CA ILE A 112 -13.45 14.42 -19.62
C ILE A 112 -14.58 13.94 -20.55
N ALA A 113 -14.26 13.07 -21.49
CA ALA A 113 -15.21 12.54 -22.46
C ALA A 113 -16.08 11.41 -21.88
N TYR A 114 -15.54 10.63 -20.94
CA TYR A 114 -16.23 9.45 -20.39
C TYR A 114 -17.60 9.77 -19.75
N THR A 115 -17.69 10.88 -18.99
CA THR A 115 -18.93 11.24 -18.30
C THR A 115 -19.05 12.75 -18.09
N GLN A 116 -20.28 13.27 -18.15
CA GLN A 116 -20.63 14.65 -17.78
C GLN A 116 -21.05 14.78 -16.31
N ASN A 117 -21.18 13.66 -15.58
CA ASN A 117 -21.57 13.66 -14.18
C ASN A 117 -20.38 14.09 -13.30
N LYS A 118 -20.47 15.28 -12.68
CA LYS A 118 -19.42 15.82 -11.81
C LYS A 118 -19.08 14.94 -10.61
N GLY A 119 -20.04 14.18 -10.07
CA GLY A 119 -19.80 13.25 -8.97
C GLY A 119 -18.93 12.08 -9.40
N GLU A 120 -19.22 11.52 -10.57
CA GLU A 120 -18.45 10.45 -11.17
C GLU A 120 -17.05 10.90 -11.59
N GLN A 121 -16.93 12.09 -12.19
CA GLN A 121 -15.62 12.69 -12.50
C GLN A 121 -14.71 12.82 -11.27
N ARG A 122 -15.26 13.22 -10.11
CA ARG A 122 -14.50 13.30 -8.86
C ARG A 122 -14.02 11.94 -8.37
N LEU A 123 -14.86 10.90 -8.49
CA LEU A 123 -14.48 9.54 -8.13
C LEU A 123 -13.37 9.01 -9.05
N LEU A 124 -13.48 9.26 -10.35
CA LEU A 124 -12.45 8.90 -11.33
C LEU A 124 -11.15 9.67 -11.11
N GLU A 125 -11.21 10.95 -10.75
CA GLU A 125 -10.01 11.73 -10.43
C GLU A 125 -9.29 11.17 -9.19
N GLU A 126 -10.02 10.80 -8.13
CA GLU A 126 -9.43 10.17 -6.95
C GLU A 126 -8.89 8.77 -7.27
N GLU A 127 -9.59 7.98 -8.10
CA GLU A 127 -9.10 6.69 -8.59
C GLU A 127 -7.77 6.85 -9.35
N VAL A 128 -7.69 7.82 -10.26
CA VAL A 128 -6.47 8.15 -11.00
C VAL A 128 -5.35 8.53 -10.04
N LYS A 129 -5.62 9.43 -9.09
CA LYS A 129 -4.63 9.86 -8.10
C LYS A 129 -4.08 8.68 -7.32
N ILE A 130 -4.96 7.83 -6.77
CA ILE A 130 -4.55 6.67 -5.99
C ILE A 130 -3.80 5.64 -6.86
N SER A 131 -4.32 5.35 -8.06
CA SER A 131 -3.70 4.44 -9.02
C SER A 131 -2.29 4.91 -9.40
N CYS A 132 -2.10 6.21 -9.63
CA CYS A 132 -0.79 6.80 -9.88
C CYS A 132 0.16 6.59 -8.70
N THR A 133 -0.28 6.81 -7.45
CA THR A 133 0.58 6.56 -6.28
C THR A 133 1.01 5.11 -6.17
N HIS A 134 0.10 4.15 -6.39
CA HIS A 134 0.45 2.73 -6.35
C HIS A 134 1.34 2.32 -7.53
N GLY A 135 1.07 2.87 -8.72
CA GLY A 135 1.84 2.63 -9.94
C GLY A 135 3.28 3.14 -9.83
N MET A 136 3.49 4.35 -9.32
CA MET A 136 4.85 4.91 -9.13
C MET A 136 5.70 4.11 -8.15
N LEU A 137 5.09 3.47 -7.14
CA LEU A 137 5.81 2.54 -6.27
C LEU A 137 6.35 1.35 -7.06
N GLN A 138 5.68 0.94 -8.15
CA GLN A 138 6.11 -0.18 -8.98
C GLN A 138 7.44 0.09 -9.71
N CYS A 139 7.78 1.35 -9.97
CA CYS A 139 9.04 1.76 -10.59
C CYS A 139 10.27 1.55 -9.69
N LEU A 140 10.07 1.43 -8.37
CA LEU A 140 11.11 0.99 -7.46
C LEU A 140 11.28 -0.53 -7.55
N ASN A 141 12.53 -0.97 -7.40
CA ASN A 141 12.80 -2.39 -7.12
C ASN A 141 12.15 -2.81 -5.79
N GLU A 142 12.00 -4.11 -5.59
CA GLU A 142 11.17 -4.67 -4.52
C GLU A 142 11.66 -4.25 -3.12
N SER A 143 12.96 -4.34 -2.86
CA SER A 143 13.57 -3.89 -1.60
C SER A 143 13.40 -2.38 -1.39
N GLY A 144 13.67 -1.57 -2.42
CA GLY A 144 13.54 -0.11 -2.34
C GLY A 144 12.09 0.31 -2.09
N ARG A 145 11.12 -0.41 -2.67
CA ARG A 145 9.70 -0.19 -2.45
C ARG A 145 9.29 -0.51 -1.02
N LEU A 146 9.71 -1.65 -0.48
CA LEU A 146 9.43 -2.01 0.92
C LEU A 146 10.02 -1.00 1.89
N VAL A 147 11.28 -0.62 1.69
CA VAL A 147 11.93 0.38 2.53
C VAL A 147 11.17 1.71 2.46
N TYR A 148 10.73 2.13 1.26
CA TYR A 148 9.92 3.33 1.10
C TYR A 148 8.57 3.22 1.82
N ILE A 149 7.83 2.12 1.65
CA ILE A 149 6.53 1.94 2.32
C ILE A 149 6.71 1.95 3.84
N LEU A 150 7.68 1.20 4.37
CA LEU A 150 7.91 1.11 5.82
C LEU A 150 8.37 2.44 6.41
N GLY A 151 9.37 3.09 5.80
CA GLY A 151 9.99 4.28 6.36
C GLY A 151 9.27 5.59 6.02
N GLU A 152 8.66 5.69 4.83
CA GLU A 152 8.00 6.93 4.37
C GLU A 152 6.50 6.95 4.63
N ILE A 153 5.82 5.83 4.39
CA ILE A 153 4.35 5.79 4.45
C ILE A 153 3.87 5.34 5.82
N LEU A 154 4.55 4.34 6.41
CA LEU A 154 4.23 3.77 7.72
C LEU A 154 5.08 4.35 8.86
N GLU A 155 6.04 5.22 8.52
CA GLU A 155 6.85 6.00 9.46
C GLU A 155 7.64 5.16 10.48
N PHE A 156 8.03 3.93 10.12
CA PHE A 156 8.98 3.15 10.91
C PHE A 156 10.36 3.81 10.94
N ASN A 157 10.97 3.85 12.13
CA ASN A 157 12.34 4.31 12.25
C ASN A 157 13.33 3.26 11.70
N SER A 158 14.61 3.63 11.58
CA SER A 158 15.61 2.74 10.97
C SER A 158 15.90 1.46 11.77
N ILE A 159 15.68 1.47 13.08
CA ILE A 159 15.86 0.28 13.93
C ILE A 159 14.71 -0.70 13.64
N GLU A 160 13.46 -0.22 13.72
CA GLU A 160 12.28 -1.04 13.45
C GLU A 160 12.27 -1.53 11.99
N GLY A 161 12.57 -0.66 11.03
CA GLY A 161 12.64 -1.01 9.61
C GLY A 161 13.76 -2.01 9.29
N GLY A 162 14.92 -1.87 9.95
CA GLY A 162 16.01 -2.84 9.85
C GLY A 162 15.61 -4.21 10.40
N GLU A 163 14.93 -4.24 11.55
CA GLU A 163 14.41 -5.47 12.14
C GLU A 163 13.38 -6.17 11.24
N ILE A 164 12.45 -5.41 10.66
CA ILE A 164 11.41 -5.93 9.76
C ILE A 164 12.02 -6.56 8.51
N LEU A 165 13.05 -5.92 7.94
CA LEU A 165 13.65 -6.36 6.68
C LEU A 165 14.88 -7.27 6.85
N GLY A 166 15.33 -7.52 8.08
CA GLY A 166 16.54 -8.31 8.35
C GLY A 166 17.83 -7.66 7.85
N ILE A 167 17.92 -6.32 7.88
CA ILE A 167 19.10 -5.55 7.47
C ILE A 167 19.54 -4.59 8.57
N THR A 168 20.78 -4.09 8.49
CA THR A 168 21.26 -3.10 9.47
C THR A 168 20.49 -1.78 9.37
N PRO A 169 20.30 -1.03 10.48
CA PRO A 169 19.68 0.29 10.46
C PRO A 169 20.37 1.27 9.49
N GLU A 170 21.69 1.17 9.33
CA GLU A 170 22.50 1.94 8.38
C GLU A 170 22.11 1.61 6.93
N ASN A 171 21.96 0.32 6.61
CA ASN A 171 21.55 -0.12 5.28
C ASN A 171 20.11 0.34 4.98
N PHE A 172 19.20 0.22 5.95
CA PHE A 172 17.83 0.72 5.83
C PHE A 172 17.81 2.22 5.51
N ARG A 173 18.55 3.05 6.27
CA ARG A 173 18.66 4.50 6.02
C ARG A 173 19.18 4.82 4.62
N LYS A 174 20.23 4.12 4.18
CA LYS A 174 20.81 4.30 2.84
C LYS A 174 19.81 3.94 1.74
N GLN A 175 19.10 2.83 1.86
CA GLN A 175 18.09 2.42 0.89
C GLN A 175 16.89 3.38 0.88
N LEU A 176 16.44 3.84 2.05
CA LEU A 176 15.33 4.77 2.16
C LEU A 176 15.65 6.12 1.51
N SER A 177 16.84 6.65 1.79
CA SER A 177 17.32 7.88 1.16
C SER A 177 17.34 7.78 -0.37
N ARG A 178 17.84 6.65 -0.91
CA ARG A 178 17.86 6.38 -2.35
C ARG A 178 16.43 6.30 -2.93
N ALA A 179 15.53 5.57 -2.28
CA ALA A 179 14.14 5.43 -2.73
C ALA A 179 13.39 6.78 -2.71
N ARG A 180 13.56 7.56 -1.64
CA ARG A 180 13.04 8.94 -1.51
C ARG A 180 13.53 9.81 -2.66
N SER A 181 14.83 9.79 -2.94
CA SER A 181 15.41 10.60 -4.01
C SER A 181 14.82 10.27 -5.38
N LYS A 182 14.72 8.97 -5.71
CA LYS A 182 14.13 8.52 -6.98
C LYS A 182 12.68 8.99 -7.15
N LEU A 183 11.82 8.72 -6.17
CA LEU A 183 10.41 9.10 -6.24
C LEU A 183 10.22 10.62 -6.23
N ARG A 184 10.99 11.35 -5.40
CA ARG A 184 10.93 12.81 -5.36
C ARG A 184 11.32 13.42 -6.71
N ASN A 185 12.44 13.01 -7.28
CA ASN A 185 12.91 13.54 -8.57
C ASN A 185 11.91 13.23 -9.69
N PHE A 186 11.34 12.02 -9.69
CA PHE A 186 10.31 11.64 -10.64
C PHE A 186 9.04 12.49 -10.49
N LEU A 187 8.54 12.63 -9.26
CA LEU A 187 7.34 13.44 -8.98
C LEU A 187 7.55 14.92 -9.33
N GLN A 188 8.69 15.50 -8.95
CA GLN A 188 9.00 16.90 -9.23
C GLN A 188 9.11 17.21 -10.72
N SER A 189 9.48 16.23 -11.55
CA SER A 189 9.58 16.39 -13.01
C SER A 189 8.32 16.01 -13.79
N LYS A 190 7.38 15.27 -13.19
CA LYS A 190 6.22 14.70 -13.92
C LYS A 190 4.86 15.04 -13.34
N CYS A 191 4.72 15.14 -12.02
CA CYS A 191 3.42 15.21 -11.36
C CYS A 191 3.05 16.65 -10.98
N GLY A 192 1.85 17.09 -11.39
CA GLY A 192 1.30 18.41 -11.03
C GLY A 192 1.03 18.62 -9.54
N LEU A 193 0.78 17.52 -8.79
CA LEU A 193 0.57 17.59 -7.34
C LEU A 193 1.87 17.88 -6.58
N ALA A 194 3.01 17.47 -7.14
CA ALA A 194 4.31 17.71 -6.54
C ALA A 194 4.92 19.04 -6.98
N ASN A 195 4.78 19.37 -8.26
CA ASN A 195 5.22 20.63 -8.86
C ASN A 195 4.13 21.17 -9.80
N ALA A 196 3.62 22.36 -9.51
CA ALA A 196 2.52 22.98 -10.22
C ALA A 196 2.85 23.31 -11.69
N ASP A 197 4.14 23.47 -12.02
CA ASP A 197 4.62 23.78 -13.37
C ASP A 197 4.52 22.57 -14.32
N ASN A 198 4.39 21.36 -13.78
CA ASN A 198 4.19 20.17 -14.60
C ASN A 198 2.78 20.17 -15.22
N PRO A 199 2.61 19.73 -16.48
CA PRO A 199 1.31 19.75 -17.17
C PRO A 199 0.31 18.72 -16.62
N CYS A 200 0.79 17.68 -15.93
CA CYS A 200 -0.05 16.60 -15.43
C CYS A 200 -1.08 17.08 -14.40
N ARG A 201 -2.35 16.71 -14.59
CA ARG A 201 -3.45 16.89 -13.65
C ARG A 201 -4.28 15.62 -13.65
N CYS A 202 -4.70 15.14 -12.48
CA CYS A 202 -5.40 13.85 -12.35
C CYS A 202 -6.67 13.79 -13.22
N HIS A 203 -7.52 14.83 -13.19
CA HIS A 203 -8.70 14.88 -14.07
C HIS A 203 -8.37 14.81 -15.58
N ARG A 204 -7.24 15.39 -16.02
CA ARG A 204 -6.82 15.37 -17.44
C ARG A 204 -6.33 14.01 -17.91
N LYS A 205 -6.11 13.06 -17.00
CA LYS A 205 -5.60 11.72 -17.28
C LYS A 205 -6.70 10.66 -17.30
N ILE A 206 -7.93 11.00 -16.89
CA ILE A 206 -9.04 10.04 -16.73
C ILE A 206 -9.25 9.24 -18.00
N ASP A 207 -9.57 9.89 -19.12
CA ASP A 207 -9.91 9.19 -20.36
C ASP A 207 -8.75 8.34 -20.91
N HIS A 208 -7.52 8.85 -20.82
CA HIS A 208 -6.34 8.10 -21.25
C HIS A 208 -6.10 6.86 -20.39
N LEU A 209 -6.21 6.97 -19.06
CA LEU A 209 -6.02 5.81 -18.19
C LEU A 209 -7.17 4.80 -18.32
N ILE A 210 -8.36 5.25 -18.73
CA ILE A 210 -9.46 4.36 -19.13
C ILE A 210 -9.11 3.62 -20.44
N SER A 211 -8.59 4.33 -21.46
CA SER A 211 -8.20 3.70 -22.74
C SER A 211 -7.08 2.68 -22.57
N GLU A 212 -6.13 2.96 -21.68
CA GLU A 212 -5.05 2.04 -21.31
C GLU A 212 -5.50 0.92 -20.35
N LYS A 213 -6.79 0.89 -19.96
CA LYS A 213 -7.36 -0.08 -19.00
C LYS A 213 -6.69 -0.08 -17.62
N LEU A 214 -6.03 1.03 -17.27
CA LEU A 214 -5.41 1.25 -15.97
C LEU A 214 -6.41 1.79 -14.94
N VAL A 215 -7.49 2.42 -15.42
CA VAL A 215 -8.68 2.79 -14.65
C VAL A 215 -9.89 2.11 -15.29
N LEU A 216 -10.72 1.46 -14.48
CA LEU A 216 -11.92 0.76 -14.92
C LEU A 216 -13.14 1.45 -14.29
N PRO A 217 -13.87 2.32 -15.01
CA PRO A 217 -14.96 3.09 -14.43
C PRO A 217 -16.06 2.24 -13.77
N GLU A 218 -16.42 1.13 -14.41
CA GLU A 218 -17.41 0.16 -13.91
C GLU A 218 -16.91 -0.65 -12.70
N LYS A 219 -15.60 -0.61 -12.42
CA LYS A 219 -14.95 -1.37 -11.35
C LYS A 219 -13.76 -0.60 -10.77
N LEU A 220 -14.03 0.57 -10.16
CA LEU A 220 -12.98 1.35 -9.49
C LEU A 220 -12.34 0.50 -8.39
N ARG A 221 -11.01 0.46 -8.35
CA ARG A 221 -10.24 -0.39 -7.43
C ARG A 221 -10.10 0.27 -6.06
N PHE A 222 -10.09 1.60 -6.01
CA PHE A 222 -9.69 2.34 -4.81
C PHE A 222 -10.77 3.33 -4.34
N ALA A 223 -11.35 4.13 -5.23
CA ALA A 223 -12.16 5.30 -4.86
C ALA A 223 -13.46 4.97 -4.10
N TYR A 224 -14.00 3.75 -4.21
CA TYR A 224 -15.22 3.34 -3.49
C TYR A 224 -15.03 3.05 -2.00
N GLN A 225 -13.80 2.90 -1.51
CA GLN A 225 -13.59 2.51 -0.11
C GLN A 225 -13.83 3.71 0.82
N LYS A 226 -14.90 3.64 1.62
CA LYS A 226 -15.54 4.66 2.49
C LYS A 226 -14.68 5.45 3.49
N LYS A 227 -13.35 5.41 3.47
CA LYS A 227 -12.51 6.24 4.35
C LYS A 227 -11.84 7.38 3.57
N ARG A 228 -12.38 8.58 3.81
CA ARG A 228 -11.90 9.89 3.35
C ARG A 228 -10.37 9.94 3.23
N SER A 229 -9.85 10.28 2.06
CA SER A 229 -8.56 10.96 1.99
C SER A 229 -8.75 12.33 2.65
N LEU A 230 -7.99 12.61 3.70
CA LEU A 230 -7.95 13.95 4.28
C LEU A 230 -7.23 14.82 3.26
N ASP A 231 -7.85 15.94 2.90
CA ASP A 231 -7.31 16.99 2.05
C ASP A 231 -6.15 17.70 2.79
N LEU A 232 -5.03 16.98 3.00
CA LEU A 232 -3.89 17.38 3.82
C LEU A 232 -2.80 18.09 3.00
N MET A 233 -3.00 18.28 1.69
CA MET A 233 -1.94 18.78 0.80
C MET A 233 -1.82 20.32 0.76
N LYS A 234 -2.79 21.06 1.30
CA LYS A 234 -2.87 22.52 1.11
C LYS A 234 -1.85 23.35 1.89
N THR A 235 -1.08 22.75 2.81
CA THR A 235 -0.19 23.49 3.73
C THR A 235 1.23 22.93 3.83
N ILE A 236 1.61 21.99 2.96
CA ILE A 236 2.88 21.27 3.08
C ILE A 236 3.95 21.89 2.17
N ASP A 237 5.17 22.06 2.73
CA ASP A 237 6.36 22.56 2.03
C ASP A 237 6.69 21.69 0.80
N THR A 238 7.26 22.29 -0.24
CA THR A 238 7.48 21.62 -1.55
C THR A 238 8.32 20.35 -1.43
N LEU A 239 9.27 20.29 -0.49
CA LEU A 239 10.09 19.10 -0.22
C LEU A 239 9.30 17.95 0.41
N GLU A 240 8.29 18.27 1.22
CA GLU A 240 7.44 17.29 1.88
C GLU A 240 6.22 16.88 1.04
N ARG A 241 5.86 17.65 0.00
CA ARG A 241 4.71 17.34 -0.89
C ARG A 241 4.81 15.97 -1.51
N SER A 242 5.99 15.56 -1.97
CA SER A 242 6.17 14.23 -2.59
C SER A 242 5.85 13.09 -1.61
N ALA A 243 6.26 13.23 -0.35
CA ALA A 243 5.93 12.27 0.71
C ALA A 243 4.44 12.30 1.07
N ALA A 244 3.89 13.51 1.22
CA ALA A 244 2.50 13.73 1.55
C ALA A 244 1.54 13.09 0.54
N ILE A 245 1.89 13.07 -0.75
CA ILE A 245 1.11 12.36 -1.79
C ILE A 245 0.87 10.91 -1.40
N PHE A 246 1.91 10.16 -1.01
CA PHE A 246 1.76 8.75 -0.63
C PHE A 246 1.16 8.54 0.76
N ARG A 247 1.45 9.44 1.71
CA ARG A 247 0.86 9.38 3.07
C ARG A 247 -0.63 9.71 3.07
N SER A 248 -1.08 10.54 2.14
CA SER A 248 -2.49 10.92 1.98
C SER A 248 -3.36 9.83 1.35
N THR A 249 -2.75 8.81 0.73
CA THR A 249 -3.47 7.67 0.15
C THR A 249 -4.26 6.96 1.26
N PRO A 250 -5.58 6.75 1.09
CA PRO A 250 -6.42 6.19 2.13
C PRO A 250 -5.97 4.78 2.53
N GLN A 251 -6.30 4.39 3.77
CA GLN A 251 -6.17 3.00 4.18
C GLN A 251 -7.42 2.21 3.80
N PHE A 252 -7.20 1.12 3.08
CA PHE A 252 -8.23 0.24 2.57
C PHE A 252 -8.63 -0.80 3.62
N ALA A 253 -9.92 -1.13 3.68
CA ALA A 253 -10.37 -2.23 4.50
C ALA A 253 -10.08 -3.54 3.77
N THR A 254 -9.58 -4.55 4.49
CA THR A 254 -9.46 -5.90 3.92
C THR A 254 -10.84 -6.39 3.46
N PRO A 255 -10.96 -6.85 2.19
CA PRO A 255 -12.19 -7.41 1.64
C PRO A 255 -12.79 -8.55 2.49
N GLU A 256 -14.13 -8.62 2.55
CA GLU A 256 -14.86 -9.54 3.44
C GLU A 256 -14.63 -11.03 3.10
N ASN A 257 -14.40 -11.34 1.84
CA ASN A 257 -14.03 -12.68 1.37
C ASN A 257 -12.73 -13.17 2.04
N VAL A 258 -11.70 -12.33 2.15
CA VAL A 258 -10.44 -12.68 2.83
C VAL A 258 -10.70 -12.95 4.31
N VAL A 259 -11.51 -12.10 4.95
CA VAL A 259 -11.87 -12.27 6.38
C VAL A 259 -12.61 -13.58 6.63
N ARG A 260 -13.57 -13.92 5.75
CA ARG A 260 -14.34 -15.15 5.82
C ARG A 260 -13.45 -16.39 5.68
N LYS A 261 -12.59 -16.44 4.66
CA LYS A 261 -11.66 -17.56 4.44
C LYS A 261 -10.73 -17.79 5.63
N ILE A 262 -10.28 -16.72 6.29
CA ILE A 262 -9.42 -16.86 7.48
C ILE A 262 -10.21 -17.37 8.68
N ARG A 263 -11.45 -16.94 8.89
CA ARG A 263 -12.30 -17.50 9.95
C ARG A 263 -12.53 -18.99 9.75
N GLU A 264 -12.83 -19.41 8.51
CA GLU A 264 -12.94 -20.83 8.15
C GLU A 264 -11.66 -21.58 8.50
N THR A 265 -10.50 -21.01 8.16
CA THR A 265 -9.18 -21.60 8.50
C THR A 265 -8.98 -21.70 10.02
N ILE A 266 -9.34 -20.67 10.80
CA ILE A 266 -9.23 -20.67 12.26
C ILE A 266 -10.15 -21.72 12.91
N HIS A 267 -11.33 -21.95 12.35
CA HIS A 267 -12.23 -22.98 12.88
C HIS A 267 -11.73 -24.41 12.63
N LEU A 268 -10.92 -24.62 11.59
CA LEU A 268 -10.29 -25.89 11.27
C LEU A 268 -9.04 -26.20 12.11
N LEU A 269 -8.43 -25.19 12.74
CA LEU A 269 -7.28 -25.32 13.65
C LEU A 269 -7.75 -25.56 15.10
#